data_AF-A0A1I3VAS2-F1
#
_entry.id   AF-A0A1I3VAS2-F1
#
_cell.length_a   1.000
_cell.length_b   1.000
_cell.length_c   1.000
_cell.angle_alpha   90.00
_cell.angle_beta   90.00
_cell.angle_gamma   90.00
#
_symmetry.space_group_name_H-M   'P 1'
#
loop_
_entity.id
_entity.type
_entity.pdbx_description
1 polymer ?
#
loop_
_entity_poly.entity_id
_entity_poly.type
_entity_poly.pdbx_seq_one_letter_code
_entity_poly.pdbx_strand_id
1 'polypeptide(L)'
;MITYRATLDVPRELVCHLSLLLAAERRRLGTRSGSRALTCFAQAVMGLRWFRDRTDRAALGRDHGVSRATAYRYIDEVIDVLADQAPDLHQALRRAVDEGLTHLILDGTVIATDRCAEKTISVKGEPIDVWYSGKARHHGGNIQALSAPCGLPLWVSDVEPG
;
A
#
# COMPACT_ATOMS: atom_id res chain seq x y z
N MET A 1 -25.45 14.02 -22.55
CA MET A 1 -24.23 13.35 -22.04
C MET A 1 -23.04 14.11 -22.61
N ILE A 2 -22.10 14.55 -21.77
CA ILE A 2 -20.91 15.29 -22.23
C ILE A 2 -19.71 14.35 -22.09
N THR A 3 -18.94 14.17 -23.17
CA THR A 3 -17.72 13.36 -23.16
C THR A 3 -16.53 14.26 -22.82
N TYR A 4 -15.81 13.93 -21.75
CA TYR A 4 -14.57 14.59 -21.36
C TYR A 4 -13.42 13.58 -21.39
N ARG A 5 -12.31 13.94 -22.05
CA ARG A 5 -11.10 13.11 -22.13
C ARG A 5 -10.03 13.75 -21.26
N ALA A 6 -9.66 13.08 -20.19
CA ALA A 6 -8.57 13.50 -19.31
C ALA A 6 -7.28 12.75 -19.63
N THR A 7 -6.15 13.41 -19.45
CA THR A 7 -4.85 12.75 -19.37
C THR A 7 -4.53 12.55 -17.90
N LEU A 8 -4.14 11.33 -17.53
CA LEU A 8 -3.65 11.05 -16.18
C LEU A 8 -2.28 11.69 -16.02
N ASP A 9 -2.12 12.53 -15.01
CA ASP A 9 -0.84 13.18 -14.67
C ASP A 9 0.11 12.21 -13.97
N VAL A 10 0.55 11.20 -14.73
CA VAL A 10 1.48 10.14 -14.32
C VAL A 10 2.42 9.82 -15.49
N PRO A 11 3.75 9.79 -15.27
CA PRO A 11 4.72 9.44 -16.31
C PRO A 11 4.47 8.06 -16.90
N ARG A 12 4.62 7.92 -18.22
CA ARG A 12 4.41 6.65 -18.91
C ARG A 12 5.40 5.58 -18.45
N GLU A 13 6.60 5.99 -18.09
CA GLU A 13 7.68 5.16 -17.56
C GLU A 13 7.24 4.46 -16.26
N LEU A 14 6.49 5.15 -15.40
CA LEU A 14 5.96 4.57 -14.17
C LEU A 14 4.90 3.49 -14.47
N VAL A 15 4.04 3.73 -15.47
CA VAL A 15 3.08 2.72 -15.94
C VAL A 15 3.82 1.50 -16.48
N CYS A 16 4.85 1.70 -17.29
CA CYS A 16 5.68 0.61 -17.83
C CYS A 16 6.36 -0.18 -16.71
N HIS A 17 6.95 0.49 -15.72
CA HIS A 17 7.59 -0.16 -14.58
C HIS A 17 6.61 -1.04 -13.81
N LEU A 18 5.45 -0.48 -13.40
CA LEU A 18 4.42 -1.25 -12.70
C LEU A 18 3.86 -2.40 -13.55
N SER A 19 3.73 -2.20 -14.87
CA SER A 19 3.29 -3.26 -15.79
C SER A 19 4.25 -4.45 -15.80
N LEU A 20 5.56 -4.20 -15.69
CA LEU A 20 6.58 -5.25 -15.64
C LEU A 20 6.52 -6.00 -14.30
N LEU A 21 6.32 -5.30 -13.18
CA LEU A 21 6.12 -5.92 -11.86
C LEU A 21 4.89 -6.85 -11.89
N LEU A 22 3.76 -6.37 -12.39
CA LEU A 22 2.54 -7.17 -12.56
C LEU A 22 2.75 -8.38 -13.48
N ALA A 23 3.53 -8.22 -14.56
CA ALA A 23 3.85 -9.33 -15.46
C ALA A 23 4.75 -10.37 -14.78
N ALA A 24 5.72 -9.94 -13.98
CA ALA A 24 6.54 -10.82 -13.17
C ALA A 24 5.69 -11.58 -12.15
N GLU A 25 4.78 -10.89 -11.47
CA GLU A 25 3.91 -11.49 -10.45
C GLU A 25 2.94 -12.52 -11.04
N ARG A 26 2.29 -12.18 -12.17
CA ARG A 26 1.45 -13.15 -12.90
C ARG A 26 2.22 -14.41 -13.30
N ARG A 27 3.50 -14.29 -13.67
CA ARG A 27 4.36 -15.44 -13.98
C ARG A 27 4.69 -16.25 -12.71
N ARG A 28 5.04 -15.57 -11.62
CA ARG A 28 5.33 -16.20 -10.32
C ARG A 28 4.16 -17.04 -9.82
N LEU A 29 2.94 -16.51 -9.93
CA LEU A 29 1.70 -17.19 -9.55
C LEU A 29 1.22 -18.25 -10.56
N GLY A 30 1.87 -18.40 -11.72
CA GLY A 30 1.42 -19.32 -12.77
C GLY A 30 0.07 -18.94 -13.38
N THR A 31 -0.25 -17.64 -13.45
CA THR A 31 -1.53 -17.16 -13.99
C THR A 31 -1.70 -17.59 -15.45
N ARG A 32 -2.76 -18.36 -15.75
CA ARG A 32 -3.04 -18.86 -17.10
C ARG A 32 -3.16 -17.71 -18.11
N SER A 33 -2.52 -17.85 -19.27
CA SER A 33 -2.66 -16.91 -20.39
C SER A 33 -4.13 -16.73 -20.78
N GLY A 34 -4.54 -15.48 -21.05
CA GLY A 34 -5.91 -15.12 -21.44
C GLY A 34 -6.96 -15.19 -20.32
N SER A 35 -6.58 -15.49 -19.07
CA SER A 35 -7.53 -15.55 -17.94
C SER A 35 -7.85 -14.18 -17.33
N ARG A 36 -7.01 -13.16 -17.57
CA ARG A 36 -7.17 -11.81 -17.02
C ARG A 36 -7.86 -10.91 -18.04
N ALA A 37 -8.89 -10.19 -17.59
CA ALA A 37 -9.65 -9.23 -18.38
C ALA A 37 -8.81 -8.01 -18.85
N LEU A 38 -7.78 -7.63 -18.08
CA LEU A 38 -6.90 -6.50 -18.42
C LEU A 38 -5.47 -6.97 -18.67
N THR A 39 -4.81 -6.30 -19.62
CA THR A 39 -3.35 -6.34 -19.78
C THR A 39 -2.68 -5.76 -18.52
N CYS A 40 -1.42 -6.12 -18.25
CA CYS A 40 -0.68 -5.53 -17.14
C CYS A 40 -0.60 -4.00 -17.26
N PHE A 41 -0.50 -3.47 -18.49
CA PHE A 41 -0.53 -2.03 -18.74
C PHE A 41 -1.86 -1.39 -18.33
N ALA A 42 -3.00 -1.94 -18.75
CA ALA A 42 -4.30 -1.39 -18.38
C ALA A 42 -4.57 -1.51 -16.86
N GLN A 43 -4.10 -2.59 -16.22
CA GLN A 43 -4.15 -2.75 -14.77
C GLN A 43 -3.25 -1.73 -14.04
N ALA A 44 -2.04 -1.48 -14.54
CA ALA A 44 -1.15 -0.47 -13.99
C ALA A 44 -1.76 0.93 -14.06
N VAL A 45 -2.38 1.30 -15.20
CA VAL A 45 -3.10 2.58 -15.34
C VAL A 45 -4.24 2.68 -14.33
N MET A 46 -5.04 1.61 -14.15
CA MET A 46 -6.13 1.57 -13.17
C MET A 46 -5.61 1.84 -11.76
N GLY A 47 -4.54 1.15 -11.35
CA GLY A 47 -3.95 1.31 -10.02
C GLY A 47 -3.32 2.69 -9.80
N LEU A 48 -2.58 3.21 -10.78
CA LEU A 48 -1.95 4.54 -10.68
C LEU A 48 -3.00 5.67 -10.63
N ARG A 49 -4.11 5.52 -11.37
CA ARG A 49 -5.24 6.44 -11.26
C ARG A 49 -5.91 6.38 -9.89
N TRP A 50 -6.03 5.19 -9.31
CA TRP A 50 -6.52 5.03 -7.94
C TRP A 50 -5.63 5.77 -6.93
N PHE A 51 -4.30 5.62 -7.01
CA PHE A 51 -3.36 6.34 -6.14
C PHE A 51 -3.41 7.86 -6.34
N ARG A 52 -3.49 8.33 -7.59
CA ARG A 52 -3.45 9.77 -7.92
C ARG A 52 -4.74 10.48 -7.52
N ASP A 53 -5.89 9.92 -7.88
CA ASP A 53 -7.17 10.61 -7.82
C ASP A 53 -8.06 10.13 -6.66
N ARG A 54 -7.66 9.06 -5.95
CA ARG A 54 -8.50 8.35 -4.96
C ARG A 54 -9.89 7.99 -5.51
N THR A 55 -9.95 7.69 -6.81
CA THR A 55 -11.21 7.38 -7.50
C THR A 55 -11.82 6.10 -6.91
N ASP A 56 -13.14 6.08 -6.75
CA ASP A 56 -13.86 4.89 -6.31
C ASP A 56 -13.54 3.66 -7.18
N ARG A 57 -13.30 2.51 -6.54
CA ARG A 57 -12.90 1.28 -7.22
C ARG A 57 -13.98 0.78 -8.19
N ALA A 58 -15.27 0.99 -7.90
CA ALA A 58 -16.34 0.60 -8.81
C ALA A 58 -16.43 1.53 -10.03
N ALA A 59 -16.16 2.82 -9.87
CA ALA A 59 -16.03 3.76 -10.98
C ALA A 59 -14.87 3.38 -11.91
N LEU A 60 -13.70 3.06 -11.34
CA LEU A 60 -12.57 2.54 -12.13
C LEU A 60 -12.92 1.24 -12.86
N GLY A 61 -13.68 0.34 -12.23
CA GLY A 61 -14.18 -0.86 -12.89
C GLY A 61 -15.01 -0.53 -14.14
N ARG A 62 -15.95 0.41 -14.05
CA ARG A 62 -16.76 0.86 -15.19
C ARG A 62 -15.90 1.47 -16.29
N ASP A 63 -14.98 2.36 -15.95
CA ASP A 63 -14.11 3.06 -16.92
C ASP A 63 -13.20 2.10 -17.71
N HIS A 64 -12.83 0.97 -17.10
CA HIS A 64 -12.01 -0.07 -17.72
C HIS A 64 -12.81 -1.28 -18.23
N GLY A 65 -14.15 -1.25 -18.17
CA GLY A 65 -15.00 -2.32 -18.68
C GLY A 65 -14.91 -3.64 -17.89
N VAL A 66 -14.60 -3.59 -16.59
CA VAL A 66 -14.50 -4.76 -15.72
C VAL A 66 -15.48 -4.71 -14.54
N SER A 67 -15.80 -5.88 -13.97
CA SER A 67 -16.68 -5.95 -12.81
C SER A 67 -16.05 -5.26 -11.58
N ARG A 68 -16.91 -4.83 -10.64
CA ARG A 68 -16.45 -4.26 -9.35
C ARG A 68 -15.48 -5.20 -8.64
N ALA A 69 -15.82 -6.48 -8.54
CA ALA A 69 -14.94 -7.48 -7.92
C ALA A 69 -13.56 -7.58 -8.61
N THR A 70 -13.53 -7.47 -9.94
CA THR A 70 -12.28 -7.48 -10.71
C THR A 70 -11.45 -6.21 -10.46
N ALA A 71 -12.09 -5.04 -10.35
CA ALA A 71 -11.41 -3.79 -10.05
C ALA A 71 -10.77 -3.82 -8.65
N TYR A 72 -11.49 -4.32 -7.62
CA TYR A 72 -10.93 -4.52 -6.29
C TYR A 72 -9.70 -5.43 -6.33
N ARG A 73 -9.84 -6.63 -6.92
CA ARG A 73 -8.72 -7.58 -7.05
C ARG A 73 -7.53 -6.97 -7.78
N TYR A 74 -7.75 -6.23 -8.86
CA TYR A 74 -6.65 -5.63 -9.62
C TYR A 74 -5.95 -4.50 -8.89
N ILE A 75 -6.67 -3.71 -8.10
CA ILE A 75 -6.08 -2.68 -7.25
C ILE A 75 -5.29 -3.31 -6.11
N ASP A 76 -5.81 -4.37 -5.49
CA ASP A 76 -5.10 -5.08 -4.44
C ASP A 76 -3.82 -5.74 -4.98
N GLU A 77 -3.87 -6.41 -6.14
CA GLU A 77 -2.68 -6.92 -6.84
C GLU A 77 -1.65 -5.81 -7.16
N VAL A 78 -2.10 -4.59 -7.47
CA VAL A 78 -1.19 -3.45 -7.69
C VAL A 78 -0.54 -3.00 -6.38
N ILE A 79 -1.30 -2.96 -5.28
CA ILE A 79 -0.79 -2.61 -3.96
C ILE A 79 0.27 -3.63 -3.53
N ASP A 80 -0.04 -4.93 -3.67
CA ASP A 80 0.87 -6.02 -3.28
C ASP A 80 2.21 -5.94 -4.03
N VAL A 81 2.20 -5.84 -5.37
CA VAL A 81 3.46 -5.79 -6.13
C VAL A 81 4.28 -4.54 -5.86
N LEU A 82 3.67 -3.43 -5.43
CA LEU A 82 4.39 -2.22 -5.02
C LEU A 82 4.92 -2.36 -3.60
N ALA A 83 4.13 -2.94 -2.68
CA ALA A 83 4.55 -3.20 -1.32
C ALA A 83 5.74 -4.16 -1.27
N ASP A 84 5.79 -5.16 -2.15
CA ASP A 84 6.93 -6.07 -2.30
C ASP A 84 8.23 -5.37 -2.74
N GLN A 85 8.16 -4.15 -3.29
CA GLN A 85 9.33 -3.34 -3.63
C GLN A 85 9.74 -2.37 -2.50
N ALA A 86 8.98 -2.29 -1.41
CA ALA A 86 9.28 -1.38 -0.33
C ALA A 86 10.62 -1.78 0.33
N PRO A 87 11.48 -0.80 0.65
CA PRO A 87 12.74 -1.09 1.31
C PRO A 87 12.49 -1.60 2.73
N ASP A 88 13.33 -2.50 3.21
CA ASP A 88 13.39 -2.78 4.65
C ASP A 88 14.02 -1.60 5.43
N LEU A 89 13.92 -1.64 6.75
CA LEU A 89 14.43 -0.58 7.62
C LEU A 89 15.94 -0.33 7.41
N HIS A 90 16.74 -1.39 7.25
CA HIS A 90 18.19 -1.27 7.06
C HIS A 90 18.53 -0.67 5.69
N GLN A 91 17.76 -0.99 4.65
CA GLN A 91 17.90 -0.39 3.33
C GLN A 91 17.57 1.10 3.37
N ALA A 92 16.47 1.49 4.03
CA ALA A 92 16.07 2.89 4.17
C ALA A 92 17.10 3.72 4.96
N LEU A 93 17.64 3.17 6.06
CA LEU A 93 18.68 3.83 6.86
C LEU A 93 20.00 3.99 6.08
N ARG A 94 20.44 2.94 5.36
CA ARG A 94 21.64 3.03 4.51
C ARG A 94 21.47 4.10 3.44
N ARG A 95 20.32 4.10 2.75
CA ARG A 95 19.99 5.12 1.75
C ARG A 95 20.02 6.54 2.33
N ALA A 96 19.48 6.73 3.53
CA ALA A 96 19.50 8.03 4.20
C ALA A 96 20.93 8.53 4.47
N VAL A 97 21.83 7.62 4.86
CA VAL A 97 23.26 7.94 5.05
C VAL A 97 23.93 8.26 3.70
N ASP A 98 23.68 7.43 2.67
CA ASP A 98 24.26 7.62 1.34
C ASP A 98 23.81 8.94 0.68
N GLU A 99 22.57 9.36 0.94
CA GLU A 99 22.01 10.64 0.50
C GLU A 99 22.41 11.83 1.40
N GLY A 100 23.14 11.58 2.49
CA GLY A 100 23.63 12.62 3.40
C GLY A 100 22.53 13.32 4.20
N LEU A 101 21.42 12.63 4.50
CA LEU A 101 20.34 13.20 5.28
C LEU A 101 20.80 13.50 6.71
N THR A 102 20.54 14.73 7.18
CA THR A 102 21.00 15.21 8.49
C THR A 102 20.30 14.53 9.66
N HIS A 103 19.04 14.14 9.46
CA HIS A 103 18.21 13.46 10.44
C HIS A 103 17.05 12.74 9.73
N LEU A 104 16.38 11.86 10.47
CA LEU A 104 15.15 11.20 10.06
C LEU A 104 14.05 11.54 11.07
N ILE A 105 12.82 11.61 10.57
CA ILE A 105 11.64 11.84 11.39
C ILE A 105 10.98 10.47 11.61
N LEU A 106 10.96 10.01 12.86
CA LEU A 106 10.19 8.83 13.26
C LEU A 106 8.85 9.29 13.80
N ASP A 107 7.77 8.78 13.20
CA ASP A 107 6.41 8.98 13.68
C ASP A 107 5.64 7.65 13.63
N GLY A 108 4.51 7.59 14.33
CA GLY A 108 3.65 6.41 14.32
C GLY A 108 2.19 6.75 14.56
N THR A 109 1.31 5.97 13.94
CA THR A 109 -0.14 6.12 14.06
C THR A 109 -0.79 4.79 14.41
N VAL A 110 -1.80 4.84 15.27
CA VAL A 110 -2.63 3.67 15.59
C VAL A 110 -3.87 3.71 14.71
N ILE A 111 -3.95 2.80 13.75
CA ILE A 111 -5.14 2.64 12.90
C ILE A 111 -6.19 1.90 13.72
N ALA A 112 -7.31 2.59 13.99
CA ALA A 112 -8.40 2.03 14.78
C ALA A 112 -8.99 0.77 14.15
N THR A 113 -9.28 -0.21 14.99
CA THR A 113 -10.03 -1.42 14.65
C THR A 113 -11.15 -1.66 15.65
N ASP A 114 -12.18 -2.33 15.19
CA ASP A 114 -13.49 -2.44 15.80
C ASP A 114 -13.55 -3.46 16.95
N ARG A 115 -12.54 -4.35 17.08
CA ARG A 115 -12.10 -5.09 18.29
C ARG A 115 -11.16 -6.26 17.91
N CYS A 116 -9.98 -6.31 18.51
CA CYS A 116 -9.11 -7.50 18.46
C CYS A 116 -8.87 -7.99 19.89
N ALA A 117 -9.35 -9.20 20.21
CA ALA A 117 -9.41 -9.76 21.57
C ALA A 117 -8.27 -10.76 21.86
N GLU A 118 -7.21 -10.74 21.05
CA GLU A 118 -6.00 -11.51 21.32
C GLU A 118 -5.38 -11.06 22.64
N LYS A 119 -5.07 -12.01 23.52
CA LYS A 119 -4.62 -11.75 24.88
C LYS A 119 -3.12 -11.93 25.03
N THR A 120 -2.51 -11.11 25.88
CA THR A 120 -1.15 -11.30 26.39
C THR A 120 -1.09 -11.02 27.88
N ILE A 121 0.00 -11.40 28.52
CA ILE A 121 0.24 -11.14 29.94
C ILE A 121 1.03 -9.86 30.08
N SER A 122 0.45 -8.88 30.78
CA SER A 122 1.13 -7.64 31.11
C SER A 122 2.33 -7.87 32.03
N VAL A 123 3.18 -6.86 32.18
CA VAL A 123 4.31 -6.86 33.15
C VAL A 123 3.84 -7.13 34.60
N LYS A 124 2.56 -6.90 34.89
CA LYS A 124 1.94 -7.13 36.21
C LYS A 124 1.33 -8.52 36.38
N GLY A 125 1.42 -9.40 35.38
CA GLY A 125 0.82 -10.73 35.42
C GLY A 125 -0.66 -10.79 35.02
N GLU A 126 -1.25 -9.65 34.63
CA GLU A 126 -2.67 -9.56 34.27
C GLU A 126 -2.90 -9.77 32.77
N PRO A 127 -3.99 -10.47 32.37
CA PRO A 127 -4.36 -10.63 30.96
C PRO A 127 -4.87 -9.30 30.39
N ILE A 128 -4.22 -8.84 29.31
CA ILE A 128 -4.58 -7.63 28.57
C ILE A 128 -4.80 -7.94 27.10
N ASP A 129 -5.52 -7.07 26.40
CA ASP A 129 -5.64 -7.16 24.94
C ASP A 129 -4.35 -6.67 24.28
N VAL A 130 -3.74 -7.52 23.45
CA VAL A 130 -2.50 -7.23 22.71
C VAL A 130 -2.63 -5.94 21.91
N TRP A 131 -3.77 -5.78 21.25
CA TRP A 131 -4.03 -4.71 20.30
C TRP A 131 -4.72 -3.50 20.91
N TYR A 132 -4.79 -3.40 22.24
CA TYR A 132 -5.37 -2.23 22.89
C TYR A 132 -4.30 -1.19 23.20
N SER A 133 -4.45 -0.02 22.57
CA SER A 133 -3.55 1.09 22.85
C SER A 133 -3.98 1.84 24.09
N GLY A 134 -3.15 1.79 25.14
CA GLY A 134 -3.34 2.63 26.32
C GLY A 134 -3.26 4.12 26.01
N LYS A 135 -2.44 4.50 25.02
CA LYS A 135 -2.27 5.89 24.59
C LYS A 135 -3.47 6.38 23.77
N ALA A 136 -3.88 5.63 22.75
CA ALA A 136 -4.98 6.01 21.86
C ALA A 136 -6.36 5.71 22.45
N ARG A 137 -6.43 4.88 23.51
CA ARG A 137 -7.65 4.43 24.20
C ARG A 137 -8.64 3.69 23.31
N HIS A 138 -8.14 2.99 22.29
CA HIS A 138 -8.92 2.12 21.43
C HIS A 138 -8.07 0.94 20.94
N HIS A 139 -8.73 -0.06 20.37
CA HIS A 139 -8.02 -1.14 19.69
C HIS A 139 -7.48 -0.65 18.35
N GLY A 140 -6.29 -1.09 17.97
CA GLY A 140 -5.72 -0.75 16.67
C GLY A 140 -4.36 -1.34 16.43
N GLY A 141 -3.96 -1.30 15.16
CA GLY A 141 -2.61 -1.61 14.74
C GLY A 141 -1.77 -0.34 14.72
N ASN A 142 -0.65 -0.35 15.43
CA ASN A 142 0.36 0.68 15.36
C ASN A 142 1.22 0.48 14.09
N ILE A 143 1.38 1.55 13.33
CA ILE A 143 2.25 1.59 12.16
C ILE A 143 3.22 2.75 12.37
N GLN A 144 4.50 2.45 12.28
CA GLN A 144 5.57 3.45 12.36
C GLN A 144 6.07 3.79 10.95
N ALA A 145 6.56 5.01 10.78
CA ALA A 145 7.17 5.46 9.54
C ALA A 145 8.44 6.27 9.82
N LEU A 146 9.45 6.09 8.98
CA LEU A 146 10.59 6.98 8.89
C LEU A 146 10.42 7.88 7.67
N SER A 147 10.60 9.18 7.87
CA SER A 147 10.55 10.18 6.80
C SER A 147 11.83 10.99 6.72
N ALA A 148 12.17 11.42 5.51
CA ALA A 148 13.23 12.40 5.27
C ALA A 148 12.85 13.78 5.87
N PRO A 149 13.80 14.70 6.05
CA PRO A 149 13.52 16.06 6.54
C PRO A 149 12.48 16.83 5.73
N CYS A 150 12.32 16.50 4.44
CA CYS A 150 11.30 17.08 3.56
C CYS A 150 9.90 16.46 3.72
N GLY A 151 9.73 15.48 4.62
CA GLY A 151 8.48 14.77 4.85
C GLY A 151 8.21 13.59 3.91
N LEU A 152 9.14 13.25 3.02
CA LEU A 152 9.00 12.08 2.16
C LEU A 152 9.15 10.79 2.98
N PRO A 153 8.17 9.86 2.98
CA PRO A 153 8.31 8.58 3.66
C PRO A 153 9.40 7.75 2.99
N LEU A 154 10.29 7.19 3.80
CA LEU A 154 11.40 6.33 3.38
C LEU A 154 11.17 4.87 3.75
N TRP A 155 10.43 4.63 4.84
CA TRP A 155 10.11 3.30 5.34
C TRP A 155 8.82 3.34 6.15
N VAL A 156 8.07 2.24 6.13
CA VAL A 156 6.88 2.01 6.94
C VAL A 156 7.01 0.62 7.58
N SER A 157 6.68 0.49 8.86
CA SER A 157 6.71 -0.79 9.56
C SER A 157 5.56 -1.69 9.14
N ASP A 158 5.71 -2.99 9.40
CA ASP A 158 4.55 -3.86 9.51
C ASP A 158 3.63 -3.39 10.65
N VAL A 159 2.40 -3.89 10.65
CA VAL A 159 1.42 -3.57 11.68
C VAL A 159 1.82 -4.27 12.98
N GLU A 160 2.08 -3.48 14.02
CA GLU A 160 2.43 -3.96 15.35
C GLU A 160 1.31 -3.65 16.35
N PRO A 161 1.20 -4.40 17.46
CA PRO A 161 0.36 -3.99 18.57
C PRO A 161 0.88 -2.69 19.21
N GLY A 162 0.00 -1.78 19.61
CA GLY A 162 0.38 -0.53 20.29
C GLY A 162 -0.75 0.10 21.06
#